data_AF-A0A4Q6GX15-F1
#
_entry.id   AF-A0A4Q6GX15-F1
#
_cell.length_a   1.000
_cell.length_b   1.000
_cell.length_c   1.000
_cell.angle_alpha   90.00
_cell.angle_beta   90.00
_cell.angle_gamma   90.00
#
_symmetry.space_group_name_H-M   'P 1'
#
loop_
_entity.id
_entity.type
_entity.pdbx_description
1 polymer ?
#
loop_
_entity_poly.entity_id
_entity_poly.type
_entity_poly.pdbx_seq_one_letter_code
_entity_poly.pdbx_strand_id
1 'polypeptide(L)' 'MAVFTAVSLDDLSQWIKQFPLGRALALQGISSGIDNSNFFLTTERGEFVLTIFENLGFEQLPFYVQLMRH' A
#
# COMPACT_ATOMS: atom_id res chain seq x y z
N MET A 1 -12.76 14.64 -5.83
CA MET A 1 -13.26 13.26 -5.63
C MET A 1 -12.11 12.49 -5.01
N ALA A 2 -12.26 11.95 -3.80
CA ALA A 2 -11.27 11.02 -3.28
C ALA A 2 -11.47 9.71 -4.06
N VAL A 3 -10.48 9.34 -4.86
CA VAL A 3 -10.44 7.99 -5.38
C VAL A 3 -9.94 7.11 -4.21
N PHE A 4 -10.60 5.99 -4.02
CA PHE A 4 -10.22 5.02 -2.99
C PHE A 4 -10.35 3.65 -3.61
N THR A 5 -9.24 3.10 -4.08
CA THR A 5 -9.16 1.71 -4.51
C THR A 5 -9.36 0.85 -3.27
N ALA A 6 -10.57 0.30 -3.14
CA ALA A 6 -10.86 -0.67 -2.11
C ALA A 6 -10.12 -1.97 -2.43
N VAL A 7 -9.13 -2.31 -1.60
CA VAL A 7 -8.41 -3.59 -1.64
C VAL A 7 -8.82 -4.40 -0.42
N SER A 8 -9.29 -5.62 -0.65
CA SER A 8 -9.57 -6.55 0.45
C SER A 8 -8.32 -7.34 0.85
N LEU A 9 -8.35 -7.95 2.03
CA LEU A 9 -7.28 -8.85 2.47
C LEU A 9 -7.13 -10.06 1.53
N ASP A 10 -8.21 -10.52 0.90
CA ASP A 10 -8.18 -11.64 -0.05
C ASP A 10 -7.45 -11.25 -1.35
N ASP A 11 -7.78 -10.08 -1.91
CA ASP A 11 -7.09 -9.52 -3.08
C ASP A 11 -5.58 -9.41 -2.83
N LEU A 12 -5.22 -8.94 -1.63
CA LEU A 12 -3.83 -8.76 -1.24
C LEU A 12 -3.10 -10.09 -1.03
N SER A 13 -3.80 -11.14 -0.58
CA SER A 13 -3.20 -12.41 -0.18
C SER A 13 -2.45 -13.13 -1.30
N GLN A 14 -2.86 -12.93 -2.56
CA GLN A 14 -2.12 -13.45 -3.72
C GLN A 14 -1.00 -12.51 -4.15
N TRP A 15 -1.28 -11.21 -4.23
CA TRP A 15 -0.33 -10.20 -4.68
C TRP A 15 0.90 -10.11 -3.76
N ILE A 16 0.73 -10.25 -2.44
CA ILE A 16 1.83 -10.09 -1.48
C ILE A 16 2.91 -11.17 -1.59
N LYS A 17 2.61 -12.32 -2.20
CA LYS A 17 3.53 -13.46 -2.33
C LYS A 17 4.80 -13.14 -3.13
N GLN A 18 4.78 -12.08 -3.93
CA GLN A 18 5.96 -11.62 -4.66
C GLN A 18 6.99 -10.89 -3.77
N PHE A 19 6.62 -10.56 -2.52
CA PHE A 19 7.49 -9.90 -1.57
C PHE A 19 7.89 -10.86 -0.44
N PRO A 20 9.11 -10.69 0.13
CA PRO A 20 9.56 -11.51 1.25
C PRO A 20 8.93 -11.08 2.59
N LEU A 21 7.61 -10.89 2.64
CA LEU A 21 6.86 -10.40 3.81
C LEU A 21 6.03 -11.49 4.51
N GLY A 22 5.93 -12.70 3.93
CA GLY A 22 5.08 -13.76 4.46
C GLY A 22 3.60 -13.54 4.11
N ARG A 23 2.69 -14.18 4.85
CA ARG A 23 1.25 -14.03 4.62
C ARG A 23 0.72 -12.72 5.19
N ALA A 24 -0.25 -12.10 4.50
CA ALA A 24 -1.03 -11.00 5.04
C ALA A 24 -2.03 -11.53 6.08
N LEU A 25 -2.05 -10.92 7.26
CA LEU A 25 -2.88 -11.33 8.41
C LEU A 25 -4.02 -10.34 8.65
N ALA A 26 -3.77 -9.05 8.42
CA ALA A 26 -4.76 -7.99 8.54
C ALA A 26 -4.45 -6.85 7.57
N LEU A 27 -5.50 -6.17 7.12
CA LEU A 27 -5.42 -4.99 6.28
C LEU A 27 -6.45 -3.97 6.79
N GLN A 28 -5.99 -2.78 7.15
CA GLN A 28 -6.85 -1.71 7.66
C GLN A 28 -6.60 -0.42 6.89
N GLY A 29 -7.66 0.16 6.32
CA GLY A 29 -7.59 1.44 5.63
C GLY A 29 -7.21 2.59 6.58
N ILE A 30 -6.36 3.49 6.09
CA ILE A 30 -5.98 4.72 6.78
C ILE A 30 -6.83 5.85 6.19
N SER A 31 -7.78 6.36 6.96
CA SER A 31 -8.72 7.42 6.55
C SER A 31 -8.08 8.81 6.48
N SER A 32 -6.79 8.90 6.14
CA SER A 32 -6.03 10.14 6.06
C SER A 32 -5.35 10.22 4.70
N GLY A 33 -5.96 10.96 3.77
CA GLY A 33 -5.48 11.12 2.41
C GLY A 33 -6.60 11.54 1.47
N ILE A 34 -6.28 12.41 0.51
CA ILE A 34 -7.22 12.88 -0.53
C ILE A 34 -6.91 12.24 -1.90
N ASP A 35 -5.68 11.77 -2.10
CA ASP A 35 -5.14 11.38 -3.42
C ASP A 35 -4.59 9.94 -3.52
N ASN A 36 -4.24 9.29 -2.40
CA ASN A 36 -3.71 7.93 -2.40
C ASN A 36 -4.48 7.06 -1.39
N SER A 37 -4.59 5.77 -1.71
CA SER A 37 -5.14 4.78 -0.77
C SER A 37 -4.01 4.21 0.08
N ASN A 38 -4.08 4.43 1.39
CA ASN A 38 -3.10 3.93 2.35
C ASN A 38 -3.72 2.90 3.27
N PHE A 39 -2.99 1.84 3.58
CA PHE A 39 -3.42 0.77 4.47
C PHE A 39 -2.32 0.38 5.44
N PHE A 40 -2.69 0.13 6.70
CA PHE A 40 -1.86 -0.66 7.61
C PHE A 40 -1.98 -2.13 7.25
N LEU A 41 -0.84 -2.78 7.08
CA LEU A 41 -0.72 -4.18 6.71
C LEU A 41 0.05 -4.95 7.79
N THR A 42 -0.64 -5.89 8.43
CA THR A 42 0.01 -6.84 9.35
C THR A 42 0.35 -8.11 8.58
N THR A 43 1.59 -8.57 8.70
CA THR A 43 2.08 -9.81 8.07
C THR A 43 2.75 -10.73 9.09
N GLU A 44 3.05 -11.96 8.69
CA GLU A 44 3.86 -12.88 9.50
C GLU A 44 5.28 -12.35 9.81
N ARG A 45 5.78 -11.37 9.05
CA ARG A 45 7.13 -10.82 9.21
C ARG A 45 7.16 -9.39 9.76
N GLY A 46 6.01 -8.88 10.21
CA GLY A 46 5.91 -7.56 10.83
C GLY A 46 4.80 -6.69 10.22
N GLU A 47 4.84 -5.41 10.59
CA GLU A 47 3.87 -4.40 10.21
C GLU A 47 4.42 -3.48 9.13
N PHE A 48 3.59 -3.16 8.15
CA PHE A 48 3.95 -2.39 6.96
C PHE A 48 2.85 -1.39 6.61
N VAL A 49 3.20 -0.40 5.79
CA VAL A 49 2.23 0.49 5.14
C VAL A 49 2.19 0.15 3.66
N LEU A 50 0.98 -0.13 3.15
CA LEU A 50 0.71 -0.27 1.73
C LEU A 50 0.14 1.04 1.20
N THR A 51 0.79 1.63 0.21
CA THR A 51 0.33 2.83 -0.49
C THR A 51 0.04 2.49 -1.95
N ILE A 52 -1.17 2.78 -2.39
CA ILE A 52 -1.60 2.67 -3.78
C ILE A 52 -1.67 4.08 -4.35
N PHE A 53 -0.83 4.35 -5.35
CA PHE A 53 -0.81 5.62 -6.06
C PHE A 53 -1.82 5.61 -7.19
N GLU A 54 -2.84 6.47 -7.12
CA GLU A 54 -3.96 6.43 -8.08
C GLU A 54 -3.81 7.42 -9.23
N ASN A 55 -3.11 8.53 -9.00
CA ASN A 55 -2.89 9.58 -10.00
C ASN A 55 -1.40 9.92 -10.15
N LEU A 56 -0.55 8.88 -10.22
CA LEU A 56 0.90 9.03 -10.40
C LEU A 56 1.38 8.21 -11.59
N GLY A 57 2.04 8.87 -12.56
CA GLY A 57 2.73 8.17 -13.63
C GLY A 57 3.99 7.46 -13.13
N PHE A 58 4.36 6.34 -13.77
CA PHE A 58 5.54 5.55 -13.40
C PHE A 58 6.82 6.39 -13.33
N GLU A 59 6.98 7.36 -14.23
CA GLU A 59 8.15 8.26 -14.28
C GLU A 59 8.28 9.17 -13.06
N GLN A 60 7.20 9.40 -12.33
CA GLN A 60 7.18 10.26 -11.14
C GLN A 60 7.46 9.47 -9.84
N LEU A 61 7.30 8.14 -9.84
CA LEU A 61 7.53 7.28 -8.66
C LEU A 61 8.93 7.45 -8.03
N PRO A 62 10.05 7.53 -8.79
CA PRO A 62 11.37 7.64 -8.21
C PRO A 62 11.54 8.85 -7.29
N PHE A 63 10.95 10.00 -7.67
CA PHE A 63 11.00 11.22 -6.87
C PHE A 63 10.31 11.04 -5.51
N TYR A 64 9.09 10.47 -5.51
CA TYR A 64 8.32 10.24 -4.28
C TYR A 64 8.99 9.22 -3.35
N VAL A 65 9.53 8.14 -3.90
CA VAL A 65 10.24 7.12 -3.10
C VAL A 65 11.52 7.67 -2.50
N GLN A 66 12.24 8.55 -3.22
CA GLN A 66 13.45 9.18 -2.71
C GLN A 66 13.16 10.16 -1.57
N LEU A 67 12.05 10.89 -1.62
CA LEU A 67 11.62 11.79 -0.55
C LEU A 67 11.34 11.05 0.77
N MET A 68 10.78 9.83 0.72
CA MET A 68 10.52 9.03 1.93
C MET A 68 11.78 8.45 2.58
N ARG A 69 12.96 8.55 1.93
CA ARG A 69 14.24 8.04 2.48
C ARG A 69 15.02 9.07 3.31
N HIS A 70 14.50 10.28 3.49
CA HIS A 70 15.08 11.33 4.34
C HIS A 70 14.17 11.61 5.54
#